data_AF-A0A7X8LPP2-F1
#
_entry.id   AF-A0A7X8LPP2-F1
#
_cell.length_a   1.000
_cell.length_b   1.000
_cell.length_c   1.000
_cell.angle_alpha   90.00
_cell.angle_beta   90.00
_cell.angle_gamma   90.00
#
_symmetry.space_group_name_H-M   'P 1'
#
loop_
_entity.id
_entity.type
_entity.pdbx_description
1 polymer ?
#
loop_
_entity_poly.entity_id
_entity_poly.type
_entity_poly.pdbx_seq_one_letter_code
_entity_poly.pdbx_strand_id
1 'polypeptide(L)' 'MSEIYLAGGCFWGLEKYMASIPGVISTQVGYANGRTANPSYEEVCYANTGHAETVKVEYDPKLLGLEFL' A
#
# COMPACT_ATOMS: atom_id res chain seq x y z
N MET A 1 4.00 -1.82 -16.89
CA MET A 1 3.35 -1.55 -15.60
C MET A 1 3.90 -2.56 -14.62
N SER A 2 4.37 -2.08 -13.49
CA SER A 2 4.84 -2.90 -12.37
C SER A 2 4.07 -2.51 -11.11
N GLU A 3 4.01 -3.41 -10.14
CA GLU A 3 3.34 -3.16 -8.87
C GLU A 3 4.25 -3.48 -7.68
N ILE A 4 4.06 -2.74 -6.59
CA ILE A 4 4.70 -2.99 -5.30
C ILE A 4 3.72 -2.70 -4.16
N TYR A 5 3.90 -3.39 -3.04
CA TYR A 5 3.12 -3.24 -1.82
C TYR A 5 4.01 -2.70 -0.71
N LEU A 6 3.63 -1.56 -0.14
CA LEU A 6 4.44 -0.84 0.84
C LEU A 6 3.65 -0.61 2.13
N ALA A 7 4.23 -0.98 3.26
CA ALA A 7 3.70 -0.75 4.59
C ALA A 7 4.61 0.21 5.36
N GLY A 8 4.11 1.40 5.66
CA GLY A 8 4.91 2.51 6.21
C GLY A 8 4.22 3.32 7.30
N GLY A 9 3.21 2.75 7.97
CA GLY A 9 2.36 3.46 8.94
C GLY A 9 0.97 3.75 8.36
N CYS A 10 0.36 4.88 8.77
CA CYS A 10 -1.00 5.23 8.34
C CYS A 10 -1.10 5.33 6.81
N PHE A 11 -1.87 4.43 6.21
CA PHE A 11 -1.96 4.31 4.75
C PHE A 11 -2.57 5.53 4.04
N TRP A 12 -3.32 6.41 4.72
CA TRP A 12 -3.89 7.62 4.14
C TRP A 12 -2.80 8.63 3.76
N GLY A 13 -1.79 8.76 4.63
CA GLY A 13 -0.62 9.61 4.36
C GLY A 13 0.24 9.01 3.26
N LEU A 14 0.51 7.71 3.35
CA LEU A 14 1.34 7.00 2.39
C LEU A 14 0.71 6.96 1.00
N GLU A 15 -0.58 6.67 0.88
CA GLU A 15 -1.32 6.67 -0.39
C GLU A 15 -1.22 8.03 -1.07
N LYS A 16 -1.54 9.10 -0.34
CA LYS A 16 -1.48 10.46 -0.88
C LYS A 16 -0.07 10.84 -1.30
N TYR A 17 0.95 10.45 -0.53
CA TYR A 17 2.34 10.68 -0.88
C TYR A 17 2.72 9.97 -2.18
N MET A 18 2.45 8.66 -2.27
CA MET A 18 2.78 7.87 -3.46
C MET A 18 2.04 8.33 -4.70
N ALA A 19 0.75 8.65 -4.59
CA ALA A 19 -0.06 9.15 -5.71
C ALA A 19 0.46 10.49 -6.30
N SER A 20 1.29 11.23 -5.56
CA SER A 20 1.88 12.50 -6.01
C SER A 20 3.18 12.33 -6.80
N ILE A 21 3.77 11.13 -6.82
CA ILE A 21 5.06 10.86 -7.46
C ILE A 21 4.86 10.69 -8.98
N PRO A 22 5.54 11.47 -9.83
CA PRO A 22 5.49 11.28 -11.27
C PRO A 22 5.93 9.86 -11.67
N GLY A 23 5.12 9.20 -12.50
CA GLY A 23 5.34 7.81 -12.91
C GLY A 23 4.53 6.78 -12.12
N VAL A 24 3.93 7.17 -10.99
CA VAL A 24 2.86 6.40 -10.34
C VAL A 24 1.57 6.55 -11.16
N ILE A 25 0.95 5.42 -11.46
CA ILE A 25 -0.26 5.32 -12.29
C ILE A 25 -1.51 5.26 -11.40
N SER A 26 -1.45 4.45 -10.34
CA SER A 26 -2.56 4.28 -9.40
C SER A 26 -2.06 3.85 -8.03
N THR A 27 -2.87 4.12 -7.01
CA THR A 27 -2.64 3.66 -5.63
C THR A 27 -3.93 3.09 -5.06
N GLN A 28 -3.79 2.09 -4.19
CA GLN A 28 -4.92 1.52 -3.44
C GLN A 28 -4.49 1.15 -2.03
N VAL A 29 -5.25 1.57 -1.04
CA VAL A 29 -5.08 1.15 0.36
C VAL A 29 -5.66 -0.23 0.64
N GLY A 30 -5.05 -0.95 1.57
CA GLY A 30 -5.55 -2.24 2.04
C GLY A 30 -4.73 -2.79 3.21
N TYR A 31 -4.94 -4.08 3.46
CA TYR A 31 -4.33 -4.81 4.57
C TYR A 31 -3.60 -6.03 4.01
N ALA A 32 -2.32 -6.19 4.37
CA ALA A 32 -1.49 -7.26 3.85
C ALA A 32 -0.79 -8.04 4.96
N ASN A 33 -0.42 -9.28 4.63
CA ASN A 33 0.42 -10.18 5.42
C ASN A 33 -0.08 -10.52 6.83
N GLY A 34 -1.39 -10.40 7.09
CA GLY A 34 -2.03 -10.91 8.31
C GLY A 34 -2.69 -12.28 8.13
N ARG A 35 -3.40 -12.72 9.18
CA ARG A 35 -3.93 -14.09 9.31
C ARG A 35 -5.43 -14.23 9.00
N THR A 36 -6.16 -13.13 9.02
CA THR A 36 -7.62 -13.11 8.79
C THR A 36 -7.91 -12.86 7.31
N ALA A 37 -8.80 -13.64 6.70
CA ALA A 37 -9.23 -13.41 5.32
C ALA A 37 -10.26 -12.28 5.26
N ASN A 38 -10.14 -11.39 4.26
CA ASN A 38 -11.03 -10.24 4.03
C ASN A 38 -11.30 -9.40 5.29
N PRO A 39 -10.27 -8.92 6.01
CA PRO A 39 -10.46 -8.22 7.27
C PRO A 39 -11.12 -6.84 7.06
N SER A 40 -11.95 -6.42 8.01
CA SER A 40 -12.42 -5.03 8.12
C SER A 40 -11.37 -4.12 8.77
N TYR A 41 -11.55 -2.81 8.69
CA TYR A 41 -10.71 -1.83 9.38
C TYR A 41 -10.71 -2.06 10.89
N GLU A 42 -11.90 -2.27 11.47
CA GLU A 42 -12.08 -2.50 12.91
C GLU A 42 -11.38 -3.78 13.37
N GLU A 43 -11.43 -4.85 12.56
CA GLU A 43 -10.71 -6.08 12.88
C GLU A 43 -9.20 -5.85 12.90
N VAL A 44 -8.65 -5.10 11.94
CA VAL A 44 -7.22 -4.76 11.90
C VAL A 44 -6.82 -3.92 13.11
N CYS A 45 -7.62 -2.92 13.49
CA CYS A 45 -7.32 -2.05 14.63
C CYS A 45 -7.41 -2.76 15.99
N TYR A 46 -8.36 -3.68 16.16
CA TYR A 46 -8.76 -4.14 17.51
C TYR A 46 -8.66 -5.65 17.73
N ALA A 47 -8.65 -6.47 16.67
CA ALA A 47 -8.70 -7.93 16.78
C ALA A 47 -7.34 -8.63 16.57
N ASN A 48 -6.24 -7.87 16.52
CA ASN A 48 -4.88 -8.39 16.38
C ASN A 48 -4.71 -9.38 15.20
N THR A 49 -5.31 -9.05 14.06
CA THR A 49 -5.31 -9.88 12.84
C THR A 49 -3.89 -10.09 12.27
N GLY A 50 -2.96 -9.21 12.63
CA GLY A 50 -1.56 -9.24 12.20
C GLY A 50 -1.33 -8.62 10.82
N HIS A 51 -2.34 -8.01 10.21
CA HIS A 51 -2.17 -7.27 8.97
C HIS A 51 -1.45 -5.96 9.19
N ALA A 52 -0.66 -5.54 8.21
CA ALA A 52 -0.13 -4.19 8.12
C ALA A 52 -1.00 -3.34 7.18
N GLU A 53 -1.26 -2.09 7.57
CA GLU A 53 -1.76 -1.07 6.65
C GLU A 53 -0.77 -0.90 5.49
N THR A 54 -1.24 -1.15 4.28
CA THR A 54 -0.41 -1.31 3.09
C THR A 54 -1.00 -0.53 1.93
N VAL A 55 -0.15 0.09 1.12
CA VAL A 55 -0.52 0.72 -0.14
C VAL A 55 0.00 -0.13 -1.28
N LYS A 56 -0.89 -0.55 -2.16
CA LYS A 56 -0.56 -1.06 -3.50
C LYS A 56 -0.23 0.14 -4.38
N VAL A 57 0.94 0.14 -4.99
CA VAL A 57 1.38 1.18 -5.94
C VAL A 57 1.59 0.54 -7.30
N GLU A 58 0.86 1.02 -8.31
CA GLU A 58 1.09 0.67 -9.71
C GLU A 58 1.86 1.81 -10.38
N TYR A 59 2.97 1.50 -11.06
CA TYR A 59 3.85 2.51 -11.64
C TYR A 59 4.38 2.10 -13.03
N ASP A 60 4.85 3.08 -13.79
CA ASP A 60 5.57 2.86 -15.05
C ASP A 60 7.07 2.69 -14.80
N PRO A 61 7.64 1.48 -14.93
CA PRO A 61 9.07 1.23 -14.71
C PRO A 61 9.99 1.97 -15.70
N LYS A 62 9.45 2.52 -16.80
CA LYS A 62 10.22 3.36 -17.73
C LYS A 62 10.42 4.79 -17.22
N LEU A 63 9.57 5.24 -16.31
CA LEU A 63 9.59 6.60 -15.74
C LEU A 63 10.08 6.59 -14.29
N LEU A 64 9.83 5.51 -13.55
CA LEU A 64 10.10 5.38 -12.13
C LEU A 64 10.69 4.00 -11.83
N GLY A 65 11.95 3.96 -11.38
CA GLY A 65 12.61 2.70 -11.02
C GLY A 65 12.16 2.18 -9.66
N LEU A 66 12.22 0.86 -9.46
CA LEU A 66 11.92 0.24 -8.16
C LEU A 66 12.85 0.75 -7.05
N GLU A 67 14.13 0.97 -7.35
CA GLU A 67 15.13 1.42 -6.36
C GLU A 67 14.83 2.80 -5.77
N PHE A 68 14.00 3.61 -6.44
CA PHE A 68 13.56 4.90 -5.94
C PHE A 68 12.37 4.79 -4.98
N LEU A 69 11.52 3.77 -5.17
CA LEU A 69 10.30 3.51 -4.38
C LEU A 69 10.64 2.81 -3.06
#